data_AF-W2HTP3-F1
#
_entry.id   AF-W2HTP3-F1
#
_cell.length_a   1.000
_cell.length_b   1.000
_cell.length_c   1.000
_cell.angle_alpha   90.00
_cell.angle_beta   90.00
_cell.angle_gamma   90.00
#
_symmetry.space_group_name_H-M   'P 1'
#
loop_
_entity.id
_entity.type
_entity.pdbx_description
1 polymer ?
#
loop_
_entity_poly.entity_id
_entity_poly.type
_entity_poly.pdbx_seq_one_letter_code
_entity_poly.pdbx_strand_id
1 'polypeptide(L)' 'NSELSGVVNPEGWKRWNNDTNTANIFYKEFNNSGPGAAIDQRVPFSGQLNKSVVISDILGENYGSEGWVDTNYL' A
#
# COMPACT_ATOMS: atom_id res chain seq x y z
N ASN A 1 -7.38 -0.39 -2.30
CA ASN A 1 -8.49 -0.03 -3.20
C ASN A 1 -7.93 0.77 -4.36
N SER A 2 -7.21 0.10 -5.25
CA SER A 2 -6.57 0.73 -6.39
C SER A 2 -6.62 -0.22 -7.56
N GLU A 3 -6.71 0.32 -8.77
CA GLU A 3 -6.53 -0.47 -9.99
C GLU A 3 -5.05 -0.46 -10.39
N LEU A 4 -4.44 -1.65 -10.46
CA LEU A 4 -3.08 -1.85 -10.90
C LEU A 4 -3.10 -2.39 -12.32
N SER A 5 -2.59 -1.60 -13.26
CA SER A 5 -2.39 -2.05 -14.63
C SER A 5 -1.26 -3.08 -14.73
N GLY A 6 -1.11 -3.75 -15.88
CA GLY A 6 -0.13 -4.82 -16.10
C GLY A 6 1.33 -4.35 -16.10
N VAL A 7 1.59 -3.07 -15.81
CA VAL A 7 2.95 -2.53 -15.66
C VAL A 7 3.63 -3.01 -14.38
N VAL A 8 2.85 -3.40 -13.36
CA VAL A 8 3.37 -3.89 -12.09
C VAL A 8 3.95 -5.29 -12.28
N ASN A 9 5.22 -5.47 -11.93
CA ASN A 9 5.85 -6.78 -11.95
C ASN A 9 5.16 -7.72 -10.94
N PRO A 10 4.97 -9.03 -11.25
CA PRO A 10 4.35 -9.98 -10.32
C PRO A 10 5.00 -10.05 -8.93
N GLU A 11 6.31 -9.81 -8.81
CA GLU A 11 7.03 -9.71 -7.53
C GLU A 11 6.55 -8.52 -6.68
N GLY A 12 6.02 -7.47 -7.31
CA GLY A 12 5.46 -6.25 -6.72
C GLY A 12 6.52 -5.29 -6.17
N TRP A 13 7.42 -5.80 -5.34
CA TRP A 13 8.41 -5.01 -4.61
C TRP A 13 9.81 -5.54 -4.87
N LYS A 14 10.79 -4.63 -4.90
CA LYS A 14 12.19 -4.96 -5.14
C LYS A 14 13.05 -4.49 -3.97
N ARG A 15 14.04 -5.31 -3.58
CA ARG A 15 15.08 -4.87 -2.65
C ARG A 15 15.84 -3.71 -3.28
N TRP A 16 16.20 -2.72 -2.45
CA TRP A 16 16.97 -1.57 -2.92
C TRP A 16 18.36 -1.97 -3.43
N ASN A 17 19.07 -2.81 -2.67
CA ASN A 17 20.33 -3.46 -3.07
C ASN A 17 20.49 -4.84 -2.39
N ASN A 18 21.60 -5.53 -2.66
CA ASN A 18 21.85 -6.89 -2.13
C ASN A 18 22.02 -6.96 -0.61
N ASP A 19 22.31 -5.86 0.07
CA ASP A 19 22.49 -5.78 1.53
C ASP A 19 21.28 -5.19 2.27
N THR A 20 20.17 -4.94 1.57
CA THR A 20 18.99 -4.33 2.18
C THR A 20 18.26 -5.34 3.06
N ASN A 21 18.27 -5.10 4.38
CA ASN A 21 17.49 -5.87 5.33
C ASN A 21 15.98 -5.61 5.14
N THR A 22 15.22 -6.67 4.89
CA THR A 22 13.76 -6.62 4.71
C THR A 22 12.98 -7.10 5.95
N ALA A 23 13.64 -7.25 7.10
CA ALA A 23 12.97 -7.76 8.31
C ALA A 23 12.06 -6.72 8.97
N ASN A 24 12.36 -5.43 8.83
CA ASN A 24 11.66 -4.35 9.53
C ASN A 24 10.87 -3.42 8.60
N ILE A 25 10.40 -3.95 7.46
CA ILE A 25 9.55 -3.18 6.52
C ILE A 25 8.09 -3.63 6.63
N PHE A 26 7.18 -2.72 6.26
CA PHE A 26 5.75 -2.96 6.30
C PHE A 26 5.11 -2.60 4.95
N TYR A 27 5.32 -3.44 3.94
CA TYR A 27 4.67 -3.31 2.65
C TYR A 27 3.47 -4.24 2.59
N LYS A 28 2.28 -3.65 2.49
CA LYS A 28 1.03 -4.38 2.43
C LYS A 28 0.11 -3.80 1.36
N GLU A 29 -0.58 -4.68 0.65
CA GLU A 29 -1.63 -4.33 -0.30
C GLU A 29 -3.00 -4.68 0.29
N PHE A 30 -4.04 -3.98 -0.14
CA PHE A 30 -5.43 -4.29 0.25
C PHE A 30 -6.38 -4.00 -0.90
N ASN A 31 -7.12 -5.04 -1.31
CA ASN A 31 -8.25 -4.93 -2.23
C ASN A 31 -7.91 -4.10 -3.48
N ASN A 32 -6.79 -4.47 -4.12
CA ASN A 32 -6.41 -3.95 -5.43
C ASN A 32 -7.07 -4.78 -6.53
N SER A 33 -7.35 -4.18 -7.68
CA SER A 33 -7.96 -4.81 -8.85
C SER A 33 -7.09 -4.61 -10.09
N GLY A 34 -7.46 -5.27 -11.19
CA GLY A 34 -6.77 -5.14 -12.47
C GLY A 34 -5.61 -6.15 -12.66
N PRO A 35 -5.01 -6.18 -13.87
CA PRO A 35 -4.07 -7.22 -14.26
C PRO A 35 -2.75 -7.23 -13.47
N GLY A 36 -2.36 -6.12 -12.84
CA GLY A 36 -1.16 -6.04 -11.98
C GLY A 36 -1.42 -6.39 -10.51
N ALA A 37 -2.68 -6.64 -10.13
CA ALA A 37 -3.06 -6.89 -8.74
C ALA A 37 -2.97 -8.35 -8.28
N ALA A 38 -2.56 -9.27 -9.16
CA ALA A 38 -2.32 -10.65 -8.79
C ALA A 38 -1.22 -10.74 -7.71
N ILE A 39 -1.47 -11.52 -6.66
CA ILE A 39 -0.63 -11.55 -5.44
C ILE A 39 0.19 -12.84 -5.28
N ASP A 40 -0.04 -13.82 -6.14
CA ASP A 40 0.52 -15.19 -6.10
C ASP A 40 2.05 -15.22 -6.14
N GLN A 41 2.67 -14.20 -6.73
CA GLN A 41 4.12 -14.10 -6.91
C GLN A 41 4.77 -12.99 -6.10
N ARG A 42 4.03 -12.32 -5.21
CA ARG A 42 4.57 -11.23 -4.40
C ARG A 42 5.71 -11.74 -3.53
N VAL A 43 6.75 -10.93 -3.43
CA VAL A 43 7.92 -11.26 -2.62
C VAL A 43 7.53 -11.55 -1.15
N PRO A 44 8.19 -12.52 -0.48
CA PRO A 44 7.78 -12.98 0.85
C PRO A 44 7.81 -11.91 1.96
N PHE A 45 8.55 -10.83 1.78
CA PHE A 45 8.64 -9.72 2.75
C PHE A 45 7.50 -8.70 2.63
N SER A 46 6.62 -8.85 1.64
CA SER A 46 5.39 -8.05 1.50
C SER A 46 4.18 -8.80 2.09
N GLY A 47 2.96 -8.36 1.82
CA GLY A 47 1.77 -9.15 2.17
C GLY A 47 0.46 -8.41 1.93
N GLN A 48 -0.63 -8.99 2.45
CA GLN A 48 -1.97 -8.41 2.35
C GLN A 48 -2.47 -7.93 3.70
N LEU A 49 -3.26 -6.87 3.71
CA LEU A 49 -4.11 -6.53 4.85
C LEU A 49 -5.44 -7.27 4.76
N ASN A 50 -6.12 -7.41 5.90
CA ASN A 50 -7.49 -7.94 5.96
C ASN A 50 -8.56 -6.84 5.85
N LYS A 51 -8.16 -5.56 6.02
CA LYS A 51 -9.01 -4.38 5.90
C LYS A 51 -8.18 -3.18 5.44
N SER A 52 -8.83 -2.15 4.93
CA SER A 52 -8.17 -0.88 4.64
C SER A 52 -7.67 -0.22 5.93
N VAL A 53 -6.56 0.50 5.83
CA VAL A 53 -6.15 1.45 6.88
C VAL A 53 -7.16 2.60 6.89
N VAL A 54 -7.62 3.00 8.07
CA VAL A 54 -8.57 4.12 8.17
C VAL A 54 -7.79 5.44 8.11
N ILE A 55 -8.37 6.46 7.48
CA ILE A 55 -7.69 7.74 7.26
C ILE A 55 -7.22 8.41 8.57
N SER A 56 -7.94 8.21 9.67
CA SER A 56 -7.57 8.73 10.99
C SER A 56 -6.28 8.10 11.55
N ASP A 57 -5.94 6.85 11.17
CA ASP A 57 -4.67 6.22 11.56
C ASP A 57 -3.46 6.94 10.93
N ILE A 58 -3.67 7.65 9.80
CA ILE A 58 -2.61 8.31 9.03
C ILE A 58 -2.60 9.83 9.26
N LEU A 59 -3.77 10.45 9.22
CA LEU A 59 -3.92 11.91 9.28
C LEU A 59 -4.34 12.41 10.68
N GLY A 60 -4.62 11.50 11.62
CA GLY A 60 -5.10 11.82 12.96
C GLY A 60 -6.63 11.96 13.02
N GLU A 61 -7.21 11.82 14.22
CA GLU A 61 -8.66 11.85 14.44
C GLU A 61 -9.34 13.14 13.98
N ASN A 62 -8.63 14.28 14.06
CA ASN A 62 -9.18 15.60 13.76
C ASN A 62 -8.93 16.07 12.32
N TYR A 63 -8.41 15.22 11.43
CA TYR A 63 -7.96 15.61 10.10
C TYR A 63 -9.00 16.42 9.29
N GLY A 64 -10.29 16.17 9.47
CA GLY A 64 -11.35 16.91 8.79
C GLY A 64 -11.52 18.38 9.23
N SER A 65 -10.91 18.78 10.35
CA SER A 65 -10.89 20.17 10.83
C SER A 65 -9.52 20.84 10.64
N GLU A 66 -8.54 20.11 10.11
CA GLU A 66 -7.18 20.60 9.93
C GLU A 66 -7.10 21.54 8.71
N GLY A 67 -6.50 22.72 8.87
CA GLY A 67 -6.40 23.72 7.80
C GLY A 67 -5.54 23.32 6.59
N TRP A 68 -4.83 22.19 6.68
CA TRP A 68 -4.02 21.62 5.60
C TRP A 68 -4.74 20.50 4.83
N VAL A 69 -5.97 20.13 5.23
CA VAL A 69 -6.82 19.18 4.50
C VAL A 69 -7.96 19.93 3.83
N ASP A 70 -8.02 19.88 2.49
CA ASP A 70 -9.21 20.32 1.74
C ASP A 70 -10.22 19.18 1.69
N THR A 71 -11.28 19.30 2.51
CA THR A 71 -12.29 18.25 2.66
C THR A 71 -13.19 18.07 1.44
N ASN A 72 -13.12 18.96 0.44
CA ASN A 72 -13.86 18.80 -0.81
C ASN A 72 -13.29 17.68 -1.72
N TYR A 73 -12.08 17.18 -1.42
CA TYR A 73 -11.39 16.15 -2.19
C TYR A 73 -11.14 14.85 -1.41
N LEU A 74 -11.82 14.66 -0.28
CA LEU A 74 -11.81 13.43 0.50
C LEU A 74 -12.75 12.35 -0.06
#